data_AF-A0A803QGS7-F1
#
_entry.id   AF-A0A803QGS7-F1
#
_cell.length_a   1.000
_cell.length_b   1.000
_cell.length_c   1.000
_cell.angle_alpha   90.00
_cell.angle_beta   90.00
_cell.angle_gamma   90.00
#
_symmetry.space_group_name_H-M   'P 1'
#
loop_
_entity.id
_entity.type
_entity.pdbx_description
1 polymer ?
#
loop_
_entity_poly.entity_id
_entity_poly.type
_entity_poly.pdbx_seq_one_letter_code
_entity_poly.pdbx_strand_id
1 'polypeptide(L)'
;MECNEIEANFNMLDLDDPTWKVYVDSASNKNGSGAGVAMISPDRLRLQAALSFTFLTSNNKAEYEALIAGLNLTKAVRANRVEVYSDSQLVVNQVSGEYQTHREKMAAYVSAVRELLKEFRDYKIERIP
;
A
#
# COMPACT_ATOMS: atom_id res chain seq x y z
N MET A 1 31.38 -48.09 -12.16
CA MET A 1 30.39 -47.21 -12.80
C MET A 1 29.83 -46.38 -11.66
N GLU A 2 30.50 -45.27 -11.37
CA GLU A 2 30.08 -44.32 -10.33
C GLU A 2 29.10 -43.36 -11.01
N CYS A 3 27.83 -43.42 -10.60
CA CYS A 3 26.86 -42.39 -10.96
C CYS A 3 27.11 -41.22 -10.02
N ASN A 4 27.83 -40.21 -10.52
CA ASN A 4 28.10 -38.97 -9.80
C ASN A 4 26.79 -38.21 -9.50
N GLU A 5 26.80 -37.67 -8.29
CA GLU A 5 25.85 -36.72 -7.72
C GLU A 5 25.58 -35.55 -8.67
N ILE A 6 24.30 -35.30 -8.93
CA ILE A 6 23.82 -33.94 -9.11
C ILE A 6 22.79 -33.75 -8.00
N GLU A 7 23.28 -33.44 -6.80
CA GLU A 7 22.46 -32.71 -5.86
C GLU A 7 22.07 -31.42 -6.57
N ALA A 8 20.81 -31.35 -6.98
CA ALA A 8 20.23 -30.15 -7.50
C ALA A 8 20.30 -29.10 -6.38
N ASN A 9 21.36 -28.29 -6.39
CA ASN A 9 21.40 -27.00 -5.75
C ASN A 9 20.35 -26.12 -6.45
N PHE A 10 19.10 -26.37 -6.11
CA PHE A 10 18.00 -25.48 -6.39
C PHE A 10 18.23 -24.29 -5.45
N ASN A 11 18.90 -23.25 -5.95
CA ASN A 11 18.96 -21.96 -5.27
C ASN A 11 17.52 -21.46 -5.10
N MET A 12 16.91 -21.83 -3.98
CA MET A 12 15.57 -21.45 -3.52
C MET A 12 15.56 -20.01 -2.97
N LEU A 13 16.34 -19.11 -3.59
CA LEU A 13 16.63 -17.78 -3.04
C LEU A 13 16.36 -16.60 -3.99
N ASP A 14 15.87 -16.81 -5.21
CA ASP A 14 15.52 -15.71 -6.13
C ASP A 14 14.24 -16.00 -6.97
N LEU A 15 13.23 -16.63 -6.38
CA LEU A 15 11.88 -16.39 -6.91
C LEU A 15 11.48 -14.99 -6.43
N ASP A 16 11.45 -14.04 -7.35
CA ASP A 16 10.90 -12.69 -7.13
C ASP A 16 9.63 -12.79 -6.28
N ASP A 17 9.72 -12.41 -5.00
CA ASP A 17 8.57 -12.46 -4.09
C ASP A 17 7.47 -11.58 -4.73
N PRO A 18 6.31 -12.15 -5.06
CA PRO A 18 5.47 -11.58 -6.08
C PRO A 18 4.78 -10.32 -5.50
N THR A 19 5.04 -9.19 -6.14
CA THR A 19 4.75 -7.85 -5.59
C THR A 19 3.36 -7.35 -6.00
N TRP A 20 2.56 -6.96 -5.01
CA TRP A 20 1.24 -6.35 -5.23
C TRP A 20 1.37 -4.84 -5.39
N LYS A 21 0.63 -4.26 -6.33
CA LYS A 21 0.56 -2.80 -6.50
C LYS A 21 -0.75 -2.28 -5.94
N VAL A 22 -0.69 -1.24 -5.11
CA VAL A 22 -1.85 -0.58 -4.50
C VAL A 22 -1.86 0.87 -4.97
N TYR A 23 -2.98 1.32 -5.51
CA TYR A 23 -3.21 2.69 -5.93
C TYR A 23 -4.31 3.29 -5.07
N VAL A 24 -4.07 4.48 -4.54
CA VAL A 24 -5.05 5.21 -3.73
C VAL A 24 -5.29 6.59 -4.33
N ASP A 25 -6.55 7.01 -4.32
CA ASP A 25 -7.00 8.31 -4.79
C ASP A 25 -8.17 8.77 -3.91
N SER A 26 -8.34 10.07 -3.72
CA SER A 26 -9.47 10.62 -2.99
C SER A 26 -10.16 11.76 -3.71
N ALA A 27 -11.47 11.84 -3.50
CA ALA A 27 -12.29 12.93 -4.02
C ALA A 27 -13.18 13.48 -2.91
N SER A 28 -13.22 14.79 -2.76
CA SER A 28 -14.11 15.47 -1.81
C SER A 28 -14.83 16.62 -2.48
N ASN A 29 -16.12 16.78 -2.15
CA ASN A 29 -16.94 17.92 -2.56
C ASN A 29 -17.89 18.33 -1.43
N LYS A 30 -18.69 19.38 -1.66
CA LYS A 30 -19.65 19.90 -0.66
C LYS A 30 -20.71 18.88 -0.20
N ASN A 31 -20.94 17.82 -0.97
CA ASN A 31 -21.94 16.79 -0.69
C ASN A 31 -21.34 15.56 0.03
N GLY A 32 -20.02 15.49 0.18
CA GLY A 32 -19.35 14.38 0.84
C GLY A 32 -17.96 14.10 0.28
N SER A 33 -17.34 13.06 0.83
CA SER A 33 -16.01 12.64 0.46
C SER A 33 -15.99 11.15 0.17
N GLY A 34 -15.06 10.72 -0.68
CA GLY A 34 -14.81 9.32 -0.95
C GLY A 34 -13.35 9.08 -1.30
N ALA A 35 -12.97 7.82 -1.33
CA ALA A 35 -11.65 7.40 -1.77
C ALA A 35 -11.72 6.08 -2.53
N GLY A 36 -10.85 5.94 -3.52
CA GLY A 36 -10.68 4.74 -4.32
C GLY A 36 -9.43 3.98 -3.90
N VAL A 37 -9.52 2.66 -3.92
CA VAL A 37 -8.38 1.76 -3.82
C VAL A 37 -8.40 0.83 -5.02
N ALA A 38 -7.30 0.72 -5.74
CA ALA A 38 -7.11 -0.33 -6.74
C ALA A 38 -5.90 -1.18 -6.36
N MET A 39 -6.06 -2.49 -6.35
CA MET A 39 -4.98 -3.44 -6.13
C MET A 39 -4.76 -4.26 -7.40
N ILE A 40 -3.50 -4.45 -7.77
CA ILE A 40 -3.11 -5.27 -8.92
C ILE A 40 -2.20 -6.37 -8.40
N SER A 41 -2.64 -7.61 -8.57
CA SER A 41 -1.84 -8.79 -8.24
C SER A 41 -0.66 -8.94 -9.21
N PRO A 42 0.36 -9.71 -8.82
CA PRO A 42 1.48 -10.11 -9.68
C PRO A 42 1.01 -10.72 -11.02
N ASP A 43 -0.07 -11.50 -10.98
CA ASP A 43 -0.70 -12.14 -12.15
C ASP A 43 -1.65 -11.20 -12.93
N ARG A 44 -1.58 -9.89 -12.65
CA ARG A 44 -2.34 -8.81 -13.31
C ARG A 44 -3.86 -8.84 -13.06
N LEU A 45 -4.35 -9.65 -12.12
CA LEU A 45 -5.71 -9.50 -11.61
C LEU A 45 -5.87 -8.15 -10.91
N ARG A 46 -6.92 -7.41 -11.26
CA ARG A 46 -7.25 -6.10 -10.68
C ARG A 46 -8.46 -6.20 -9.76
N LEU A 47 -8.32 -5.69 -8.54
CA LEU A 47 -9.40 -5.52 -7.57
C LEU A 47 -9.59 -4.02 -7.30
N GLN A 48 -10.83 -3.56 -7.19
CA GLN A 48 -11.14 -2.17 -6.89
C GLN A 48 -12.15 -2.07 -5.75
N ALA A 49 -11.92 -1.12 -4.85
CA ALA A 49 -12.83 -0.77 -3.77
C ALA A 49 -13.04 0.74 -3.75
N ALA A 50 -14.25 1.16 -3.39
CA ALA A 50 -14.59 2.56 -3.17
C ALA A 50 -15.09 2.71 -1.73
N LEU A 51 -14.52 3.68 -1.03
CA LEU A 51 -14.92 4.09 0.31
C LEU A 51 -15.75 5.37 0.18
N SER A 52 -16.95 5.38 0.76
CA SER A 52 -17.78 6.58 0.87
C SER A 52 -17.80 7.01 2.33
N PHE A 53 -17.47 8.28 2.58
CA PHE A 53 -17.50 8.86 3.91
C PHE A 53 -18.79 9.67 4.05
N THR A 54 -19.60 9.33 5.06
CA THR A 54 -20.84 10.04 5.39
C THR A 54 -20.58 11.39 6.08
N PHE A 55 -19.32 11.73 6.31
CA PHE A 55 -18.87 13.00 6.87
C PHE A 55 -17.96 13.74 5.90
N LEU A 56 -17.97 15.08 5.98
CA LEU A 56 -17.01 15.90 5.25
C LEU A 56 -15.61 15.63 5.82
N THR A 57 -14.73 15.15 4.96
CA THR A 57 -13.31 14.99 5.29
C THR A 57 -12.45 15.70 4.25
N SER A 58 -11.24 16.09 4.66
CA SER A 58 -10.25 16.61 3.71
C SER A 58 -9.74 15.46 2.83
N ASN A 59 -9.41 15.74 1.57
CA ASN A 59 -8.83 14.75 0.63
C ASN A 59 -7.73 13.91 1.31
N ASN A 60 -6.77 14.56 1.97
CA ASN A 60 -5.66 13.88 2.64
C ASN A 60 -6.12 12.81 3.65
N LYS A 61 -7.22 13.06 4.39
CA LYS A 61 -7.76 12.08 5.35
C LYS A 61 -8.44 10.92 4.61
N ALA A 62 -9.21 11.22 3.57
CA ALA A 62 -9.84 10.20 2.74
C ALA A 62 -8.78 9.29 2.06
N GLU A 63 -7.67 9.87 1.58
CA GLU A 63 -6.51 9.11 1.11
C GLU A 63 -5.89 8.22 2.18
N TYR A 64 -5.67 8.73 3.39
CA TYR A 64 -5.13 7.91 4.48
C TYR A 64 -6.04 6.72 4.82
N GLU A 65 -7.36 6.93 4.85
CA GLU A 65 -8.33 5.84 5.04
C GLU A 65 -8.28 4.83 3.89
N ALA A 66 -8.19 5.28 2.64
CA ALA A 66 -7.99 4.39 1.49
C ALA A 66 -6.67 3.63 1.57
N LEU A 67 -5.58 4.27 1.98
CA LEU A 67 -4.28 3.64 2.14
C LEU A 67 -4.32 2.55 3.21
N ILE A 68 -4.91 2.83 4.37
CA ILE A 68 -5.10 1.84 5.44
C ILE A 68 -5.96 0.66 4.95
N ALA A 69 -7.05 0.95 4.24
CA ALA A 69 -7.90 -0.11 3.69
C ALA A 69 -7.14 -0.97 2.66
N GLY A 70 -6.41 -0.35 1.73
CA GLY A 70 -5.63 -1.04 0.71
C GLY A 70 -4.53 -1.92 1.30
N LEU A 71 -3.80 -1.44 2.31
CA LEU A 71 -2.78 -2.23 3.00
C LEU A 71 -3.40 -3.42 3.74
N ASN A 72 -4.51 -3.22 4.46
CA ASN A 72 -5.21 -4.31 5.14
C ASN A 72 -5.73 -5.38 4.17
N LEU A 73 -6.29 -4.96 3.03
CA LEU A 73 -6.72 -5.89 1.99
C LEU A 73 -5.54 -6.67 1.39
N THR A 74 -4.41 -5.99 1.16
CA THR A 74 -3.19 -6.61 0.62
C THR A 74 -2.60 -7.63 1.62
N LYS A 75 -2.69 -7.36 2.92
CA LYS A 75 -2.37 -8.35 3.96
C LYS A 75 -3.35 -9.51 4.00
N ALA A 76 -4.65 -9.26 3.82
CA ALA A 76 -5.67 -10.30 3.84
C ALA A 76 -5.45 -11.35 2.74
N VAL A 77 -4.88 -10.94 1.60
CA VAL A 77 -4.46 -11.84 0.51
C VAL A 77 -3.05 -12.42 0.70
N ARG A 78 -2.43 -12.21 1.87
CA ARG A 78 -1.11 -12.73 2.28
C ARG A 78 0.03 -12.31 1.33
N ALA A 79 -0.03 -11.09 0.81
CA ALA A 79 1.07 -10.54 0.03
C ALA A 79 2.30 -10.31 0.92
N ASN A 80 3.48 -10.71 0.43
CA ASN A 80 4.74 -10.47 1.11
C ASN A 80 5.36 -9.12 0.76
N ARG A 81 5.09 -8.58 -0.44
CA ARG A 81 5.63 -7.30 -0.94
C ARG A 81 4.52 -6.41 -1.48
N VAL A 82 4.65 -5.10 -1.25
CA VAL A 82 3.69 -4.10 -1.72
C VAL A 82 4.35 -2.84 -2.28
N GLU A 83 3.87 -2.38 -3.44
CA GLU A 83 4.18 -1.05 -3.98
C GLU A 83 2.92 -0.18 -3.89
N VAL A 84 3.00 0.92 -3.15
CA VAL A 84 1.92 1.87 -2.94
C VAL A 84 2.12 3.09 -3.83
N TYR A 85 1.05 3.52 -4.50
CA TYR A 85 1.03 4.68 -5.37
C TYR A 85 -0.10 5.63 -4.96
N SER A 86 0.25 6.91 -4.80
CA SER A 86 -0.71 7.98 -4.50
C SER A 86 -0.34 9.22 -5.32
N ASP A 87 -1.31 10.01 -5.73
CA ASP A 87 -1.10 11.33 -6.34
C ASP A 87 -0.73 12.42 -5.32
N SER A 88 -1.04 12.16 -4.04
CA SER A 88 -0.85 13.05 -2.91
C SER A 88 0.59 13.12 -2.41
N GLN A 89 1.28 14.19 -2.79
CA GLN A 89 2.63 14.49 -2.31
C GLN A 89 2.71 14.54 -0.78
N LEU A 90 1.67 15.05 -0.11
CA LEU A 90 1.66 15.16 1.34
C LEU A 90 1.68 13.77 2.00
N VAL A 91 0.82 12.86 1.54
CA VAL A 91 0.72 11.50 2.10
C VAL A 91 2.03 10.76 1.90
N VAL A 92 2.57 10.78 0.68
CA VAL A 92 3.85 10.13 0.36
C VAL A 92 4.97 10.65 1.25
N ASN A 93 5.16 11.97 1.35
CA ASN A 93 6.25 12.56 2.12
C ASN A 93 6.11 12.38 3.64
N GLN A 94 4.88 12.36 4.15
CA GLN A 94 4.66 12.12 5.57
C GLN A 94 4.91 10.66 5.95
N VAL A 95 4.50 9.72 5.09
CA VAL A 95 4.76 8.29 5.30
C VAL A 95 6.25 7.98 5.14
N SER A 96 6.91 8.52 4.11
CA SER A 96 8.37 8.36 3.90
C SER A 96 9.21 9.04 4.98
N GLY A 97 8.62 9.99 5.72
CA GLY A 97 9.28 10.68 6.83
C GLY A 97 10.03 11.94 6.44
N GLU A 98 9.93 12.34 5.17
CA GLU A 98 10.43 13.63 4.69
C GLU A 98 9.69 14.80 5.36
N TYR A 99 8.37 14.66 5.57
CA TYR A 99 7.56 15.70 6.21
C TYR A 99 7.08 15.29 7.60
N GLN A 100 7.31 16.17 8.58
CA GLN A 100 6.76 16.02 9.93
C GLN A 100 5.30 16.48 9.97
N THR A 101 4.50 15.83 10.83
CA THR A 101 3.11 16.22 11.09
C THR A 101 2.94 16.71 12.52
N HIS A 102 2.41 17.92 12.67
CA HIS A 102 2.20 18.58 13.95
C HIS A 102 0.77 18.38 14.51
N ARG A 103 -0.12 17.77 13.71
CA ARG A 103 -1.51 17.49 14.11
C ARG A 103 -1.61 16.07 14.63
N GLU A 104 -2.02 15.90 15.88
CA GLU A 104 -2.12 14.59 16.54
C GLU A 104 -2.87 13.53 15.72
N LYS A 105 -4.03 13.89 15.14
CA LYS A 105 -4.80 12.96 14.29
C LYS A 105 -4.05 12.51 13.04
N MET A 106 -3.27 13.41 12.43
CA MET A 106 -2.46 13.06 11.25
C MET A 106 -1.24 12.22 11.64
N ALA A 107 -0.67 12.47 12.83
CA ALA A 107 0.39 11.62 13.37
C ALA A 107 -0.11 10.18 13.60
N ALA A 108 -1.35 10.01 14.08
CA ALA A 108 -1.96 8.69 14.23
C ALA A 108 -2.08 7.96 12.89
N TYR A 109 -2.51 8.64 11.81
CA TYR A 109 -2.55 8.03 10.48
C TYR A 109 -1.17 7.61 9.98
N VAL A 110 -0.17 8.48 10.09
CA VAL A 110 1.20 8.16 9.68
C VAL A 110 1.73 6.95 10.47
N SER A 111 1.48 6.92 11.79
CA SER A 111 1.88 5.78 12.62
C SER A 111 1.18 4.50 12.18
N ALA A 112 -0.14 4.53 11.98
CA ALA A 112 -0.90 3.34 11.58
C ALA A 112 -0.44 2.78 10.24
N VAL A 113 -0.23 3.65 9.24
CA VAL A 113 0.28 3.24 7.91
C VAL A 113 1.68 2.63 8.03
N ARG A 114 2.59 3.26 8.79
CA ARG A 114 3.94 2.74 8.98
C ARG A 114 3.95 1.39 9.70
N GLU A 115 3.11 1.21 10.72
CA GLU A 115 3.00 -0.09 11.38
C GLU A 115 2.48 -1.16 10.41
N LEU A 116 1.48 -0.86 9.58
CA LEU A 116 1.01 -1.78 8.54
C LEU A 116 2.09 -2.11 7.50
N LEU A 117 2.88 -1.12 7.08
CA LEU A 117 3.96 -1.32 6.10
C LEU A 117 5.07 -2.24 6.63
N LYS A 118 5.39 -2.17 7.93
CA LYS A 118 6.38 -3.06 8.58
C LYS A 118 5.99 -4.54 8.57
N GLU A 119 4.72 -4.85 8.33
CA GLU A 119 4.24 -6.24 8.27
C GLU A 119 4.51 -6.90 6.91
N PHE A 120 4.93 -6.13 5.90
CA PHE A 120 5.41 -6.66 4.63
C PHE A 120 6.92 -6.91 4.71
N ARG A 121 7.39 -7.93 3.98
CA ARG A 121 8.82 -8.23 3.84
C ARG A 121 9.57 -7.09 3.15
N ASP A 122 8.92 -6.46 2.16
CA ASP A 122 9.42 -5.29 1.46
C ASP A 122 8.25 -4.40 1.05
N TYR A 123 8.48 -3.09 1.03
CA TYR A 123 7.48 -2.13 0.60
C TYR A 123 8.09 -0.93 -0.09
N LYS A 124 7.31 -0.36 -1.01
CA LYS A 124 7.61 0.91 -1.67
C LYS A 124 6.40 1.84 -1.54
N ILE A 125 6.65 3.14 -1.40
CA ILE A 125 5.63 4.16 -1.56
C ILE A 125 6.15 5.24 -2.50
N GLU A 126 5.38 5.54 -3.55
CA GLU A 126 5.75 6.52 -4.55
C GLU A 126 4.60 7.44 -4.92
N ARG A 127 4.96 8.67 -5.26
CA ARG A 127 4.02 9.59 -5.88
C ARG A 127 3.89 9.29 -7.36
N ILE A 128 2.65 9.29 -7.86
CA ILE A 128 2.34 9.28 -9.30
C ILE A 128 1.75 10.62 -9.77
N PRO A 129 1.91 11.00 -11.05
CA PRO A 129 1.35 12.24 -11.59
C PRO A 129 -0.17 12.30 -11.56
#